data_AF-A0A535UR98-F1
#
_entry.id   AF-A0A535UR98-F1
#
_cell.length_a   1.000
_cell.length_b   1.000
_cell.length_c   1.000
_cell.angle_alpha   90.00
_cell.angle_beta   90.00
_cell.angle_gamma   90.00
#
_symmetry.space_group_name_H-M   'P 1'
#
loop_
_entity.id
_entity.type
_entity.pdbx_description
1 polymer ?
#
loop_
_entity_poly.entity_id
_entity_poly.type
_entity_poly.pdbx_seq_one_letter_code
_entity_poly.pdbx_strand_id
1 'polypeptide(L)'
;AKVGVMERGGQHVVYVKEGDGIVRLLSWMGASRAVMEFESVRVVREVSGEVNRRLNFETANIGKTIGSGLRQAAAIERLETIGKLDALPPALREMAHWRSANPELNLGELAKRMKLSKSAVNHRLRRLQEISDRMKPEQSSKRARRSA
;
A
#
# COMPACT_ATOMS: atom_id res chain seq x y z
N ALA A 1 -32.65 7.24 12.50
CA ALA A 1 -32.96 6.05 11.69
C ALA A 1 -33.66 6.51 10.43
N LYS A 2 -33.00 6.44 9.28
CA LYS A 2 -33.67 6.69 7.99
C LYS A 2 -34.55 5.47 7.68
N VAL A 3 -35.84 5.63 7.94
CA VAL A 3 -36.86 4.59 7.70
C VAL A 3 -37.39 4.77 6.29
N GLY A 4 -37.50 3.67 5.55
CA GLY A 4 -38.14 3.69 4.24
C GLY A 4 -39.54 3.10 4.31
N VAL A 5 -40.46 3.68 3.54
CA VAL A 5 -41.82 3.19 3.37
C VAL A 5 -42.00 2.82 1.90
N MET A 6 -42.62 1.69 1.64
CA MET A 6 -42.97 1.26 0.29
C MET A 6 -44.34 0.58 0.28
N GLU A 7 -45.00 0.58 -0.86
CA GLU A 7 -46.24 -0.17 -1.05
C GLU A 7 -45.94 -1.50 -1.74
N ARG A 8 -46.48 -2.61 -1.22
CA ARG A 8 -46.29 -3.95 -1.79
C ARG A 8 -47.59 -4.73 -1.67
N GLY A 9 -48.17 -5.13 -2.80
CA GLY A 9 -49.42 -5.90 -2.82
C GLY A 9 -50.61 -5.19 -2.17
N GLY A 10 -50.68 -3.86 -2.26
CA GLY A 10 -51.71 -3.03 -1.61
C GLY A 10 -51.50 -2.80 -0.11
N GLN A 11 -50.36 -3.20 0.45
CA GLN A 11 -50.01 -2.95 1.85
C GLN A 11 -48.81 -2.00 1.98
N HIS A 12 -48.85 -1.15 3.01
CA HIS A 12 -47.72 -0.29 3.36
C HIS A 12 -46.70 -1.09 4.18
N VAL A 13 -45.46 -1.17 3.68
CA VAL A 13 -44.34 -1.88 4.30
C VAL A 13 -43.29 -0.86 4.75
N VAL A 14 -42.92 -0.93 6.02
CA VAL A 14 -41.89 -0.08 6.64
C VAL A 14 -40.62 -0.90 6.84
N TYR A 15 -39.48 -0.39 6.38
CA TYR A 15 -38.19 -1.06 6.55
C TYR A 15 -37.18 -0.16 7.26
N VAL A 16 -36.34 -0.78 8.10
CA VAL A 16 -35.22 -0.14 8.79
C VAL A 16 -33.93 -0.77 8.30
N LYS A 17 -33.00 0.05 7.78
CA LYS A 17 -31.72 -0.42 7.22
C LYS A 17 -30.51 -0.09 8.09
N GLU A 18 -30.60 0.95 8.92
CA GLU A 18 -29.50 1.34 9.82
C GLU A 18 -29.40 0.37 11.00
N GLY A 19 -28.20 -0.15 11.28
CA GLY A 19 -27.97 -1.09 12.38
C GLY A 19 -28.45 -0.57 13.74
N ASP A 20 -28.12 0.68 14.07
CA ASP A 20 -28.60 1.33 15.31
C ASP A 20 -30.11 1.52 15.34
N GLY A 21 -30.77 1.60 14.18
CA GLY A 21 -32.23 1.65 14.08
C GLY A 21 -32.85 0.29 14.34
N ILE A 22 -32.26 -0.78 13.80
CA ILE A 22 -32.68 -2.16 14.02
C ILE A 22 -32.56 -2.52 15.51
N VAL A 23 -31.42 -2.19 16.13
CA VAL A 23 -31.17 -2.44 17.56
C VAL A 23 -32.16 -1.69 18.43
N ARG A 24 -32.41 -0.40 18.16
CA ARG A 24 -33.41 0.39 18.90
C ARG A 24 -34.81 -0.20 18.81
N LEU A 25 -35.22 -0.64 17.62
CA LEU A 25 -36.54 -1.26 17.42
C LEU A 25 -36.66 -2.58 18.19
N LEU A 26 -35.65 -3.46 18.10
CA LEU A 26 -35.62 -4.73 18.84
C LEU A 26 -35.64 -4.49 20.36
N SER A 27 -34.90 -3.50 20.84
CA SER A 27 -34.89 -3.11 22.26
C SER A 27 -36.26 -2.62 22.73
N TRP A 28 -36.96 -1.79 21.94
CA TRP A 28 -38.32 -1.34 22.27
C TRP A 28 -39.34 -2.48 22.30
N MET A 29 -39.16 -3.51 21.46
CA MET A 29 -40.00 -4.70 21.47
C MET A 29 -39.65 -5.69 22.60
N GLY A 30 -38.67 -5.38 23.45
CA GLY A 30 -38.21 -6.26 24.53
C GLY A 30 -37.42 -7.48 24.05
N ALA A 31 -36.92 -7.48 22.81
CA ALA A 31 -36.24 -8.61 22.20
C ALA A 31 -34.73 -8.65 22.54
N SER A 32 -34.39 -8.66 23.83
CA SER A 32 -33.00 -8.54 24.31
C SER A 32 -32.03 -9.60 23.75
N ARG A 33 -32.50 -10.84 23.57
CA ARG A 33 -31.69 -11.90 22.97
C ARG A 33 -31.32 -11.59 21.52
N ALA A 34 -32.29 -11.10 20.72
CA ALA A 34 -32.05 -10.73 19.33
C ALA A 34 -31.09 -9.53 19.22
N VAL A 35 -31.17 -8.58 20.15
CA VAL A 35 -30.21 -7.46 20.23
C VAL A 35 -28.79 -7.98 20.47
N MET A 36 -28.60 -8.87 21.45
CA MET A 36 -27.28 -9.46 21.72
C MET A 36 -26.71 -10.21 20.52
N GLU A 37 -27.51 -11.06 19.87
CA GLU A 37 -27.08 -11.82 18.70
C GLU A 37 -26.72 -10.89 17.54
N PHE A 38 -27.51 -9.83 17.31
CA PHE A 38 -27.24 -8.83 16.26
C PHE A 38 -25.94 -8.05 16.51
N GLU A 39 -25.76 -7.54 17.72
CA GLU A 39 -24.55 -6.79 18.10
C GLU A 39 -23.31 -7.68 18.06
N SER A 40 -23.41 -8.95 18.48
CA SER A 40 -22.31 -9.91 18.38
C SER A 40 -21.80 -10.06 16.94
N VAL A 41 -22.72 -10.24 15.97
CA VAL A 41 -22.36 -10.33 14.55
C VAL A 41 -21.78 -9.01 14.03
N ARG A 42 -22.33 -7.87 14.46
CA ARG A 42 -21.86 -6.54 14.06
C ARG A 42 -20.43 -6.28 14.51
N VAL A 43 -20.10 -6.57 15.77
CA VAL A 43 -18.76 -6.43 16.33
C VAL A 43 -17.75 -7.30 15.56
N VAL A 44 -18.07 -8.57 15.31
CA VAL A 44 -17.18 -9.47 14.56
C VAL A 44 -16.91 -8.94 13.15
N ARG A 45 -17.94 -8.42 12.47
CA ARG A 45 -17.79 -7.82 11.13
C ARG A 45 -16.95 -6.56 11.15
N GLU A 46 -17.11 -5.71 12.15
CA GLU A 46 -16.33 -4.48 12.31
C GLU A 46 -14.85 -4.80 12.49
N VAL A 47 -14.53 -5.66 13.45
CA VAL A 47 -13.15 -6.11 13.73
C VAL A 47 -12.54 -6.77 12.49
N SER A 48 -13.26 -7.70 11.86
CA SER A 48 -12.78 -8.37 10.65
C SER A 48 -12.54 -7.37 9.51
N GLY A 49 -13.42 -6.38 9.36
CA GLY A 49 -13.27 -5.32 8.37
C GLY A 49 -12.06 -4.43 8.63
N GLU A 50 -11.79 -4.08 9.89
CA GLU A 50 -10.61 -3.32 10.28
C GLU A 50 -9.32 -4.09 10.00
N VAL A 51 -9.26 -5.36 10.42
CA VAL A 51 -8.12 -6.25 10.15
C VAL A 51 -7.86 -6.37 8.65
N ASN A 52 -8.90 -6.62 7.84
CA ASN A 52 -8.75 -6.71 6.39
C ASN A 52 -8.23 -5.41 5.77
N ARG A 53 -8.75 -4.25 6.21
CA ARG A 53 -8.26 -2.96 5.72
C ARG A 53 -6.79 -2.74 6.08
N ARG A 54 -6.40 -3.08 7.30
CA ARG A 54 -5.01 -2.97 7.78
C ARG A 54 -4.07 -3.89 6.99
N LEU A 55 -4.42 -5.16 6.85
CA LEU A 55 -3.62 -6.14 6.10
C LEU A 55 -3.49 -5.75 4.63
N ASN A 56 -4.56 -5.25 4.00
CA ASN A 56 -4.50 -4.75 2.63
C ASN A 56 -3.53 -3.57 2.49
N PHE A 57 -3.55 -2.64 3.45
CA PHE A 57 -2.63 -1.51 3.46
C PHE A 57 -1.17 -1.96 3.64
N GLU A 58 -0.90 -2.83 4.59
CA GLU A 58 0.44 -3.38 4.85
C GLU A 58 0.97 -4.15 3.63
N THR A 59 0.15 -5.04 3.06
CA THR A 59 0.50 -5.82 1.86
C THR A 59 0.80 -4.93 0.66
N ALA A 60 -0.05 -3.93 0.40
CA ALA A 60 0.17 -2.98 -0.69
C ALA A 60 1.47 -2.16 -0.50
N ASN A 61 1.79 -1.77 0.73
CA ASN A 61 3.02 -1.04 1.03
C ASN A 61 4.27 -1.92 0.89
N ILE A 62 4.21 -3.17 1.34
CA ILE A 62 5.29 -4.15 1.15
C ILE A 62 5.55 -4.34 -0.34
N GLY A 63 4.50 -4.59 -1.14
CA GLY A 63 4.62 -4.77 -2.59
C GLY A 63 5.24 -3.57 -3.30
N LYS A 64 4.80 -2.34 -2.98
CA LYS A 64 5.39 -1.10 -3.52
C LYS A 64 6.86 -0.94 -3.13
N THR A 65 7.20 -1.27 -1.89
CA THR A 65 8.56 -1.17 -1.35
C THR A 65 9.49 -2.12 -2.08
N ILE A 66 9.15 -3.41 -2.12
CA ILE A 66 9.94 -4.44 -2.79
C ILE A 66 10.10 -4.09 -4.27
N GLY A 67 9.01 -3.71 -4.95
CA GLY A 67 9.06 -3.32 -6.35
C GLY A 67 9.98 -2.11 -6.61
N SER A 68 10.01 -1.13 -5.71
CA SER A 68 10.94 0.00 -5.80
C SER A 68 12.38 -0.42 -5.54
N GLY A 69 12.61 -1.27 -4.53
CA GLY A 69 13.94 -1.79 -4.18
C GLY A 69 14.55 -2.60 -5.32
N LEU A 70 13.78 -3.49 -5.94
CA LEU A 70 14.21 -4.25 -7.13
C LEU A 70 14.54 -3.35 -8.32
N ARG A 71 13.74 -2.31 -8.61
CA ARG A 71 14.07 -1.34 -9.68
C ARG A 71 15.34 -0.56 -9.39
N GLN A 72 15.61 -0.24 -8.12
CA GLN A 72 16.84 0.43 -7.70
C GLN A 72 18.04 -0.50 -7.85
N ALA A 73 17.93 -1.75 -7.39
CA ALA A 73 18.98 -2.76 -7.53
C ALA A 73 19.32 -3.00 -9.01
N ALA A 74 18.32 -3.17 -9.88
CA ALA A 74 18.54 -3.30 -11.32
C ALA A 74 19.17 -2.05 -11.96
N ALA A 75 18.96 -0.86 -11.41
CA ALA A 75 19.64 0.35 -11.87
C ALA A 75 21.12 0.36 -11.46
N ILE A 76 21.43 -0.13 -10.25
CA ILE A 76 22.78 -0.26 -9.73
C ILE A 76 23.56 -1.34 -10.48
N GLU A 77 22.97 -2.50 -10.70
CA GLU A 77 23.57 -3.62 -11.46
C GLU A 77 23.97 -3.17 -12.88
N ARG A 78 23.14 -2.35 -13.53
CA ARG A 78 23.49 -1.74 -14.81
C ARG A 78 24.72 -0.83 -14.73
N LEU A 79 24.84 -0.01 -13.69
CA LEU A 79 26.00 0.86 -13.49
C LEU A 79 27.28 0.05 -13.23
N GLU A 80 27.15 -1.08 -12.55
CA GLU A 80 28.24 -2.02 -12.29
C GLU A 80 28.69 -2.69 -13.59
N THR A 81 27.75 -3.21 -14.38
CA THR A 81 28.04 -3.90 -15.66
C THR A 81 28.80 -3.02 -16.65
N ILE A 82 28.51 -1.71 -16.69
CA ILE A 82 29.21 -0.75 -17.57
C ILE A 82 30.48 -0.15 -16.94
N GLY A 83 30.91 -0.64 -15.77
CA GLY A 83 32.11 -0.21 -15.07
C GLY A 83 32.05 1.24 -14.55
N LYS A 84 30.86 1.81 -14.38
CA LYS A 84 30.67 3.20 -13.93
C LYS A 84 30.43 3.32 -12.43
N LEU A 85 30.11 2.22 -11.76
CA LEU A 85 29.85 2.22 -10.33
C LEU A 85 31.10 2.63 -9.53
N ASP A 86 32.28 2.11 -9.88
CA ASP A 86 33.54 2.40 -9.17
C ASP A 86 34.01 3.84 -9.28
N ALA A 87 33.62 4.53 -10.36
CA ALA A 87 33.92 5.94 -10.57
C ALA A 87 33.02 6.88 -9.74
N LEU A 88 32.00 6.36 -9.05
CA LEU A 88 31.10 7.19 -8.24
C LEU A 88 31.72 7.58 -6.88
N PRO A 89 31.27 8.72 -6.31
CA PRO A 89 31.65 9.10 -4.95
C PRO A 89 31.44 7.96 -3.94
N PRO A 90 32.30 7.81 -2.92
CA PRO A 90 32.23 6.72 -1.95
C PRO A 90 30.83 6.52 -1.33
N ALA A 91 30.15 7.62 -1.00
CA ALA A 91 28.81 7.60 -0.43
C ALA A 91 27.73 6.97 -1.35
N LEU A 92 27.89 7.07 -2.68
CA LEU A 92 26.99 6.45 -3.65
C LEU A 92 27.34 4.98 -3.88
N ARG A 93 28.64 4.63 -3.88
CA ARG A 93 29.09 3.23 -3.95
C ARG A 93 28.62 2.43 -2.74
N GLU A 94 28.80 2.99 -1.54
CA GLU A 94 28.30 2.39 -0.31
C GLU A 94 26.78 2.18 -0.36
N MET A 95 26.02 3.19 -0.82
CA MET A 95 24.57 3.06 -0.97
C MET A 95 24.20 1.98 -2.00
N ALA A 96 24.92 1.90 -3.11
CA ALA A 96 24.71 0.89 -4.13
C ALA A 96 24.90 -0.53 -3.57
N HIS A 97 26.00 -0.79 -2.86
CA HIS A 97 26.24 -2.08 -2.20
C HIS A 97 25.15 -2.43 -1.21
N TRP A 98 24.78 -1.50 -0.32
CA TRP A 98 23.71 -1.72 0.66
C TRP A 98 22.38 -2.04 0.00
N ARG A 99 22.02 -1.32 -1.07
CA ARG A 99 20.77 -1.55 -1.76
C ARG A 99 20.73 -2.88 -2.50
N SER A 100 21.79 -3.21 -3.23
CA SER A 100 21.90 -4.48 -3.97
C SER A 100 21.89 -5.68 -3.03
N ALA A 101 22.51 -5.57 -1.85
CA ALA A 101 22.55 -6.64 -0.86
C ALA A 101 21.23 -6.84 -0.09
N ASN A 102 20.33 -5.85 -0.09
CA ASN A 102 19.11 -5.90 0.71
C ASN A 102 17.89 -5.34 -0.05
N PRO A 103 17.53 -5.79 -1.26
CA PRO A 103 16.48 -5.16 -2.09
C PRO A 103 15.09 -5.13 -1.45
N GLU A 104 14.81 -6.00 -0.49
CA GLU A 104 13.56 -6.13 0.25
C GLU A 104 13.34 -5.03 1.30
N LEU A 105 14.42 -4.42 1.80
CA LEU A 105 14.32 -3.43 2.87
C LEU A 105 13.75 -2.10 2.38
N ASN A 106 12.87 -1.50 3.17
CA ASN A 106 12.36 -0.16 2.93
C ASN A 106 13.40 0.93 3.23
N LEU A 107 13.13 2.17 2.80
CA LEU A 107 14.05 3.30 2.97
C LEU A 107 14.38 3.59 4.45
N GLY A 108 13.43 3.38 5.37
CA GLY A 108 13.63 3.60 6.80
C GLY A 108 14.53 2.52 7.42
N GLU A 109 14.37 1.27 6.99
CA GLU A 109 15.22 0.15 7.44
C GLU A 109 16.66 0.32 6.96
N LEU A 110 16.85 0.69 5.69
CA LEU A 110 18.16 1.06 5.16
C LEU A 110 18.79 2.22 5.94
N ALA A 111 18.02 3.28 6.18
CA ALA A 111 18.47 4.44 6.93
C ALA A 111 18.94 4.07 8.34
N LYS A 112 18.18 3.21 9.03
CA LYS A 112 18.55 2.70 10.36
C LYS A 112 19.86 1.91 10.33
N ARG A 113 20.03 0.99 9.38
CA ARG A 113 21.24 0.16 9.27
C ARG A 113 22.49 0.98 8.91
N MET A 114 22.34 1.95 8.00
CA MET A 114 23.42 2.83 7.57
C MET A 114 23.65 4.02 8.52
N LYS A 115 22.84 4.17 9.58
CA LYS A 115 22.83 5.33 10.49
C LYS A 115 22.72 6.66 9.74
N LEU A 116 21.85 6.71 8.73
CA LEU A 116 21.54 7.88 7.93
C LEU A 116 20.10 8.33 8.15
N SER A 117 19.76 9.53 7.68
CA SER A 117 18.35 9.92 7.57
C SER A 117 17.67 9.23 6.38
N LYS A 118 16.37 8.95 6.49
CA LYS A 118 15.56 8.40 5.38
C LYS A 118 15.66 9.26 4.12
N SER A 119 15.73 10.58 4.29
CA SER A 119 15.91 11.52 3.19
C SER A 119 17.27 11.34 2.49
N ALA A 120 18.36 11.23 3.25
CA ALA A 120 19.70 11.03 2.69
C ALA A 120 19.80 9.75 1.86
N VAL A 121 19.25 8.63 2.36
CA VAL A 121 19.16 7.36 1.62
C VAL A 121 18.36 7.53 0.32
N ASN A 122 17.18 8.16 0.41
CA ASN A 122 16.33 8.40 -0.76
C ASN A 122 17.04 9.25 -1.83
N HIS A 123 17.72 10.33 -1.42
CA HIS A 123 18.47 11.18 -2.34
C HIS A 123 19.61 10.41 -3.04
N ARG A 124 20.37 9.59 -2.31
CA ARG A 124 21.46 8.80 -2.89
C ARG A 124 20.94 7.75 -3.88
N LEU A 125 19.85 7.05 -3.54
CA LEU A 125 19.22 6.07 -4.44
C LEU A 125 18.64 6.72 -5.69
N ARG A 126 17.96 7.85 -5.54
CA ARG A 126 17.47 8.63 -6.69
C ARG A 126 18.61 9.05 -7.59
N ARG A 127 19.73 9.50 -7.01
CA ARG A 127 20.91 9.89 -7.78
C ARG A 127 21.51 8.73 -8.55
N LEU A 128 21.62 7.54 -7.95
CA LEU A 128 22.07 6.32 -8.63
C LEU A 128 21.14 5.98 -9.82
N GLN A 129 19.83 6.06 -9.63
CA GLN A 129 18.87 5.81 -10.71
C GLN A 129 19.00 6.84 -11.84
N GLU A 130 19.14 8.13 -11.53
CA GLU A 130 19.34 9.20 -12.53
C GLU A 130 20.62 8.98 -13.36
N ILE A 131 21.73 8.59 -12.72
CA ILE A 131 22.98 8.29 -13.43
C ILE A 131 22.78 7.08 -14.35
N SER A 132 22.12 6.04 -13.85
CA SER A 132 21.82 4.82 -14.60
C SER A 132 20.86 5.07 -15.78
N ASP A 133 19.93 6.01 -15.66
CA ASP A 133 18.98 6.35 -16.71
C ASP A 133 19.61 7.22 -17.81
N ARG A 134 20.52 8.13 -17.46
CA ARG A 134 21.28 8.92 -18.46
C ARG A 134 22.18 8.07 -19.36
N MET A 135 22.52 6.88 -18.90
CA MET A 135 23.37 5.94 -19.62
C MET A 135 22.55 4.92 -20.44
N LYS A 136 21.21 5.01 -20.42
CA LYS A 136 20.37 4.24 -21.34
C LYS A 136 20.55 4.80 -22.76
N PRO A 137 20.90 3.96 -23.76
CA PRO A 137 20.73 4.38 -25.15
C PRO A 137 19.25 4.72 -25.39
N GLU A 138 18.96 5.77 -26.17
CA GLU A 138 17.62 6.36 -26.43
C GLU A 138 16.53 5.43 -27.01
N GLN A 139 16.70 4.11 -26.99
CA GLN A 139 15.91 3.18 -27.80
C GLN A 139 14.52 2.77 -27.24
N SER A 140 13.92 3.47 -26.28
CA SER A 140 12.58 3.08 -25.77
C SER A 140 11.47 4.14 -25.82
N SER A 141 11.76 5.40 -26.15
CA SER A 141 10.71 6.44 -26.23
C SER A 141 9.80 6.32 -27.48
N LYS A 142 10.24 5.60 -28.53
CA LYS A 142 9.50 5.50 -29.80
C LYS A 142 8.47 4.36 -29.91
N ARG A 143 8.45 3.39 -28.98
CA ARG A 143 7.54 2.22 -29.12
C ARG A 143 6.15 2.41 -28.49
N ALA A 144 5.96 3.39 -27.61
CA ALA A 144 4.67 3.67 -26.98
C ALA A 144 3.76 4.66 -27.75
N ARG A 145 4.26 5.28 -28.84
CA ARG A 145 3.51 6.25 -29.65
C ARG A 145 2.97 5.68 -30.97
N ARG A 146 3.09 4.36 -31.20
CA ARG A 146 2.71 3.70 -32.47
C ARG A 146 1.53 2.73 -32.35
N SER A 147 0.84 2.70 -31.21
CA SER A 147 -0.31 1.80 -30.98
C SER A 147 -1.48 2.49 -30.27
N ALA A 148 -1.70 3.78 -30.57
CA ALA A 148 -2.93 4.50 -30.27
C ALA A 148 -3.47 5.08 -31.58
#